data_AF-A0A024VMA7-F1
#
_entry.id   AF-A0A024VMA7-F1
#
_cell.length_a   1.000
_cell.length_b   1.000
_cell.length_c   1.000
_cell.angle_alpha   90.00
_cell.angle_beta   90.00
_cell.angle_gamma   90.00
#
_symmetry.space_group_name_H-M   'P 1'
#
loop_
_entity.id
_entity.type
_entity.pdbx_description
1 polymer ?
#
loop_
_entity_poly.entity_id
_entity_poly.type
_entity_poly.pdbx_seq_one_letter_code
_entity_poly.pdbx_strand_id
1 'polypeptide(L)'
;MHINTKTYLVNNLCCSGLDSITIGYDLIRGGKDTCVVGSMECMSQSPYFLKNLRTEKYSLGNNILRDSIIHDGYDFMVNNKELKTNNSMELFCKKYNIPRVDLDEYVINSFKRTANAYSENLIQQELFPLVIQYF
;
A
#
# COMPACT_ATOMS: atom_id res chain seq x y z
N MET A 1 -26.34 6.13 2.37
CA MET A 1 -25.63 6.05 3.66
C MET A 1 -25.30 7.48 4.08
N HIS A 2 -26.06 8.06 5.01
CA HIS A 2 -25.77 9.40 5.53
C HIS A 2 -24.72 9.26 6.63
N ILE A 3 -23.47 9.55 6.30
CA ILE A 3 -22.39 9.59 7.28
C ILE A 3 -22.42 10.99 7.90
N ASN A 4 -22.95 11.11 9.12
CA ASN A 4 -22.98 12.36 9.87
C ASN A 4 -21.66 12.64 10.64
N THR A 5 -20.69 11.71 10.57
CA THR A 5 -19.40 11.79 11.23
C THR A 5 -18.34 12.36 10.28
N LYS A 6 -17.52 13.30 10.75
CA LYS A 6 -16.40 13.84 9.96
C LYS A 6 -15.42 12.72 9.59
N THR A 7 -15.06 12.64 8.32
CA THR A 7 -14.18 11.60 7.77
C THR A 7 -13.12 12.25 6.88
N TYR A 8 -11.90 11.72 6.92
CA TYR A 8 -10.77 12.17 6.09
C TYR A 8 -10.02 10.95 5.56
N LEU A 9 -9.44 11.09 4.38
CA LEU A 9 -8.52 10.09 3.81
C LEU A 9 -7.09 10.55 4.07
N VAL A 10 -6.30 9.69 4.69
CA VAL A 10 -4.87 9.91 4.92
C VAL A 10 -4.11 9.18 3.82
N ASN A 11 -3.27 9.89 3.09
CA ASN A 11 -2.34 9.29 2.12
C ASN A 11 -0.91 9.65 2.50
N ASN A 12 -0.24 8.70 3.14
CA ASN A 12 1.20 8.68 3.37
C ASN A 12 1.77 7.33 2.91
N LEU A 13 1.40 6.90 1.69
CA LEU A 13 1.82 5.63 1.10
C LEU A 13 1.63 4.45 2.08
N CYS A 14 2.64 3.60 2.23
CA CYS A 14 2.63 2.43 3.11
C CYS A 14 2.39 2.76 4.59
N CYS A 15 2.62 4.01 5.02
CA CYS A 15 2.45 4.44 6.41
C CYS A 15 1.02 4.95 6.71
N SER A 16 0.15 5.07 5.71
CA SER A 16 -1.19 5.68 5.86
C SER A 16 -2.02 5.09 7.01
N GLY A 17 -1.96 3.76 7.20
CA GLY A 17 -2.67 3.09 8.30
C GLY A 17 -2.15 3.49 9.68
N LEU A 18 -0.83 3.50 9.89
CA LEU A 18 -0.20 3.90 11.15
C LEU A 18 -0.37 5.41 11.42
N ASP A 19 -0.29 6.24 10.37
CA ASP A 19 -0.54 7.67 10.49
C ASP A 19 -1.97 7.96 10.94
N SER A 20 -2.96 7.21 10.43
CA SER A 20 -4.34 7.35 10.88
C SER A 20 -4.51 7.09 12.38
N ILE A 21 -3.73 6.15 12.94
CA ILE A 21 -3.73 5.85 14.38
C ILE A 21 -3.13 7.03 15.17
N THR A 22 -2.02 7.58 14.70
CA THR A 22 -1.37 8.75 15.33
C THR A 22 -2.31 9.96 15.33
N ILE A 23 -2.98 10.22 14.20
CA ILE A 23 -3.98 11.28 14.10
C ILE A 23 -5.16 11.03 15.06
N GLY A 24 -5.66 9.79 15.14
CA GLY A 24 -6.71 9.42 16.08
C GLY A 24 -6.33 9.65 17.54
N TYR A 25 -5.09 9.32 17.91
CA TYR A 25 -4.55 9.57 19.24
C TYR A 25 -4.54 11.08 19.56
N ASP A 26 -4.06 11.92 18.65
CA ASP A 26 -4.03 13.37 18.84
C ASP A 26 -5.44 13.97 18.92
N LEU A 27 -6.38 13.45 18.14
CA LEU A 27 -7.79 13.84 18.21
C LEU A 27 -8.40 13.51 19.57
N ILE A 28 -8.14 12.32 20.10
CA ILE A 28 -8.61 11.92 21.44
C ILE A 28 -8.00 12.82 22.51
N ARG A 29 -6.69 13.09 22.43
CA ARG A 29 -6.02 14.05 23.33
C ARG A 29 -6.59 15.47 23.23
N GLY A 30 -7.04 15.85 22.04
CA GLY A 30 -7.70 17.13 21.77
C GLY A 30 -9.17 17.20 22.20
N GLY A 31 -9.70 16.17 22.88
CA GLY A 31 -11.05 16.14 23.43
C GLY A 31 -12.08 15.43 22.57
N LYS A 32 -11.68 14.58 21.62
CA LYS A 32 -12.61 13.64 20.96
C LYS A 32 -12.84 12.42 21.86
N ASP A 33 -14.09 12.05 22.04
CA ASP A 33 -14.45 10.88 22.87
C ASP A 33 -14.07 9.56 22.17
N THR A 34 -14.23 9.48 20.85
CA THR A 34 -13.97 8.26 20.08
C THR A 34 -13.62 8.61 18.63
N CYS A 35 -12.73 7.82 18.03
CA CYS A 35 -12.35 7.91 16.62
C CYS A 35 -12.23 6.50 16.03
N VAL A 36 -12.60 6.35 14.76
CA VAL A 36 -12.31 5.13 13.98
C VAL A 36 -11.07 5.42 13.13
N VAL A 37 -10.09 4.52 13.20
CA VAL A 37 -8.80 4.63 12.51
C VAL A 37 -8.50 3.34 11.78
N GLY A 38 -7.65 3.41 10.75
CA GLY A 38 -7.27 2.29 9.92
C GLY A 38 -6.98 2.71 8.49
N SER A 39 -6.72 1.72 7.65
CA SER A 39 -6.57 1.89 6.20
C SER A 39 -7.26 0.75 5.46
N MET A 40 -7.45 0.96 4.16
CA MET A 40 -7.98 -0.02 3.24
C MET A 40 -7.24 0.13 1.91
N GLU A 41 -7.04 -0.96 1.19
CA GLU A 41 -6.34 -0.97 -0.09
C GLU A 41 -6.93 -2.06 -0.99
N CYS A 42 -7.08 -1.77 -2.29
CA CYS A 42 -7.49 -2.77 -3.27
C CYS A 42 -6.74 -2.55 -4.60
N MET A 43 -5.49 -3.01 -4.64
CA MET A 43 -4.63 -2.83 -5.81
C MET A 43 -5.19 -3.51 -7.08
N SER A 44 -5.92 -4.61 -6.95
CA SER A 44 -6.52 -5.30 -8.10
C SER A 44 -7.59 -4.46 -8.84
N GLN A 45 -8.14 -3.42 -8.20
CA GLN A 45 -9.09 -2.50 -8.81
C GLN A 45 -8.47 -1.17 -9.27
N SER A 46 -7.15 -1.02 -9.14
CA SER A 46 -6.44 0.19 -9.57
C SER A 46 -6.56 0.39 -11.09
N PRO A 47 -6.94 1.60 -11.56
CA PRO A 47 -7.17 1.84 -12.98
C PRO A 47 -5.87 2.06 -13.76
N TYR A 48 -5.95 1.83 -15.07
CA TYR A 48 -5.03 2.45 -16.02
C TYR A 48 -5.60 3.80 -16.48
N PHE A 49 -4.72 4.75 -16.81
CA PHE A 49 -5.15 6.10 -17.21
C PHE A 49 -4.26 6.77 -18.26
N LEU A 50 -4.84 7.77 -18.92
CA LEU A 50 -4.21 8.65 -19.90
C LEU A 50 -4.08 10.06 -19.32
N LYS A 51 -2.88 10.39 -18.82
CA LYS A 51 -2.60 11.61 -18.04
C LYS A 51 -3.04 12.92 -18.72
N ASN A 52 -2.87 13.02 -20.04
CA ASN A 52 -3.06 14.27 -20.79
C ASN A 52 -4.37 14.33 -21.57
N LEU A 53 -5.25 13.32 -21.44
CA LEU A 53 -6.48 13.22 -22.24
C LEU A 53 -7.38 14.44 -22.16
N ARG A 54 -7.42 15.10 -21.01
CA ARG A 54 -8.30 16.26 -20.78
C ARG A 54 -7.75 17.57 -21.37
N THR A 55 -6.43 17.72 -21.39
CA THR A 55 -5.77 19.02 -21.68
C THR A 55 -5.10 19.05 -23.05
N GLU A 56 -4.71 17.89 -23.58
CA GLU A 56 -4.10 17.77 -24.90
C GLU A 56 -5.09 17.14 -25.87
N LYS A 57 -5.25 17.73 -27.05
CA LYS A 57 -5.81 16.99 -28.19
C LYS A 57 -4.76 15.96 -28.56
N TYR A 58 -5.03 14.68 -28.27
CA TYR A 58 -4.20 13.61 -28.80
C TYR A 58 -4.13 13.75 -30.32
N SER A 59 -2.96 14.19 -30.80
CA SER A 59 -2.65 14.31 -32.22
C SER A 59 -2.18 12.95 -32.75
N LEU A 60 -1.74 12.90 -33.99
CA LEU A 60 -1.16 11.70 -34.57
C LEU A 60 0.11 11.31 -33.78
N GLY A 61 0.15 10.10 -33.20
CA GLY A 61 1.30 9.62 -32.45
C GLY A 61 0.96 8.56 -31.40
N ASN A 62 1.99 8.00 -30.77
CA ASN A 62 1.84 6.99 -29.72
C ASN A 62 1.55 7.64 -28.37
N ASN A 63 0.62 7.06 -27.62
CA ASN A 63 0.27 7.48 -26.26
C ASN A 63 0.58 6.37 -25.26
N ILE A 64 1.01 6.77 -24.06
CA ILE A 64 1.36 5.85 -22.98
C ILE A 64 0.16 5.70 -22.04
N LEU A 65 -0.43 4.50 -22.03
CA LEU A 65 -1.37 4.07 -21.01
C LEU A 65 -0.59 3.78 -19.73
N ARG A 66 -0.88 4.51 -18.65
CA ARG A 66 -0.14 4.41 -17.38
C ARG A 66 -0.89 3.58 -16.37
N ASP A 67 -0.14 2.77 -15.63
CA ASP A 67 -0.63 2.03 -14.46
C ASP A 67 -0.65 2.97 -13.24
N SER A 68 -1.80 3.11 -12.57
CA SER A 68 -1.92 3.95 -11.37
C SER A 68 -1.15 3.43 -10.17
N ILE A 69 -0.97 2.12 -10.02
CA ILE A 69 -0.17 1.56 -8.92
C ILE A 69 1.26 2.07 -9.04
N ILE A 70 1.82 1.95 -10.24
CA ILE A 70 3.18 2.37 -10.51
C ILE A 70 3.29 3.90 -10.44
N HIS A 71 2.38 4.63 -11.08
CA HIS A 71 2.44 6.08 -11.14
C HIS A 71 2.20 6.77 -9.79
N ASP A 72 1.32 6.23 -8.93
CA ASP A 72 0.96 6.89 -7.68
C ASP A 72 1.78 6.35 -6.50
N GLY A 73 2.17 5.06 -6.52
CA GLY A 73 2.90 4.42 -5.43
C GLY A 73 4.42 4.30 -5.63
N TYR A 74 4.88 4.24 -6.89
CA TYR A 74 6.25 3.83 -7.22
C TYR A 74 6.98 4.74 -8.20
N ASP A 75 6.37 5.84 -8.64
CA ASP A 75 6.86 6.66 -9.75
C ASP A 75 8.23 7.28 -9.47
N PHE A 76 8.54 7.59 -8.22
CA PHE A 76 9.89 7.99 -7.83
C PHE A 76 10.93 6.91 -8.13
N MET A 77 10.64 5.63 -7.86
CA MET A 77 11.52 4.51 -8.20
C MET A 77 11.55 4.25 -9.70
N VAL A 78 10.41 4.44 -10.38
CA VAL A 78 10.28 4.19 -11.82
C VAL A 78 10.77 5.36 -12.67
N ASN A 79 10.95 6.58 -12.18
CA ASN A 79 11.49 7.69 -12.97
C ASN A 79 12.93 8.07 -12.58
N ASN A 80 13.41 7.59 -11.43
CA ASN A 80 14.80 7.76 -11.05
C ASN A 80 15.68 6.72 -11.76
N LYS A 81 16.56 7.17 -12.66
CA LYS A 81 17.46 6.30 -13.44
C LYS A 81 18.34 5.40 -12.57
N GLU A 82 18.74 5.83 -11.38
CA GLU A 82 19.55 5.02 -10.47
C GLU A 82 18.72 3.87 -9.87
N LEU A 83 17.48 4.15 -9.48
CA LEU A 83 16.53 3.17 -8.93
C LEU A 83 15.92 2.23 -9.99
N LYS A 84 15.87 2.66 -11.25
CA LYS A 84 15.54 1.79 -12.40
C LYS A 84 16.57 0.69 -12.62
N THR A 85 17.85 0.99 -12.36
CA THR A 85 18.97 0.11 -12.73
C THR A 85 19.32 -0.86 -11.59
N ASN A 86 19.07 -0.45 -10.34
CA ASN A 86 19.09 -1.32 -9.17
C ASN A 86 17.90 -0.95 -8.30
N ASN A 87 17.00 -1.89 -8.02
CA ASN A 87 15.94 -1.69 -7.03
C ASN A 87 16.58 -1.15 -5.73
N SER A 88 15.93 -0.21 -5.05
CA SER A 88 16.41 0.35 -3.76
C SER A 88 16.83 -0.74 -2.78
N MET A 89 16.13 -1.89 -2.81
CA MET A 89 16.46 -3.08 -2.04
C MET A 89 17.79 -3.73 -2.44
N GLU A 90 18.11 -3.81 -3.74
CA GLU A 90 19.37 -4.40 -4.20
C GLU A 90 20.56 -3.52 -3.80
N LEU A 91 20.42 -2.20 -3.91
CA LEU A 91 21.42 -1.25 -3.42
C LEU A 91 21.60 -1.36 -1.90
N PHE A 92 20.51 -1.50 -1.16
CA PHE A 92 20.55 -1.72 0.28
C PHE A 92 21.29 -3.02 0.63
N CYS A 93 20.94 -4.13 -0.01
CA CYS A 93 21.59 -5.42 0.22
C CYS A 93 23.09 -5.36 -0.11
N LYS A 94 23.47 -4.73 -1.23
CA LYS A 94 24.88 -4.52 -1.60
C LYS A 94 25.60 -3.65 -0.56
N LYS A 95 24.99 -2.54 -0.13
CA LYS A 95 25.58 -1.61 0.85
C LYS A 95 25.86 -2.27 2.19
N TYR A 96 24.97 -3.15 2.64
CA TYR A 96 25.08 -3.83 3.93
C TYR A 96 25.59 -5.27 3.83
N ASN A 97 26.04 -5.71 2.64
CA ASN A 97 26.53 -7.07 2.37
C ASN A 97 25.56 -8.16 2.82
N ILE A 98 24.27 -7.98 2.60
CA ILE A 98 23.24 -8.97 2.95
C ILE A 98 23.24 -10.05 1.85
N PRO A 99 23.61 -11.30 2.17
CA PRO A 99 23.68 -12.35 1.17
C PRO A 99 22.27 -12.85 0.82
N ARG A 100 22.12 -13.38 -0.39
CA ARG A 100 20.84 -13.90 -0.87
C ARG A 100 20.28 -15.01 0.03
N VAL A 101 21.15 -15.86 0.56
CA VAL A 101 20.76 -16.99 1.43
C VAL A 101 20.03 -16.52 2.69
N ASP A 102 20.46 -15.40 3.29
CA ASP A 102 19.81 -14.84 4.50
C ASP A 102 18.43 -14.28 4.17
N LEU A 103 18.28 -13.64 3.00
CA LEU A 103 16.98 -13.15 2.52
C LEU A 103 16.01 -14.32 2.28
N ASP A 104 16.48 -15.40 1.65
CA ASP A 104 15.69 -16.59 1.39
C ASP A 104 15.26 -17.26 2.69
N GLU A 105 16.18 -17.42 3.64
CA GLU A 105 15.89 -17.97 4.96
C GLU A 105 14.85 -17.12 5.71
N TYR A 106 14.99 -15.79 5.69
CA TYR A 106 14.02 -14.88 6.31
C TYR A 106 12.63 -15.05 5.71
N VAL A 107 12.52 -15.09 4.37
CA VAL A 107 11.26 -15.26 3.66
C VAL A 107 10.61 -16.60 4.00
N ILE A 108 11.37 -17.70 3.94
CA ILE A 108 10.90 -19.05 4.31
C ILE A 108 10.36 -19.06 5.73
N ASN A 109 11.11 -18.49 6.68
CA ASN A 109 10.70 -18.43 8.07
C ASN A 109 9.46 -17.54 8.27
N SER A 110 9.31 -16.46 7.50
CA SER A 110 8.11 -15.62 7.51
C SER A 110 6.88 -16.43 7.08
N PHE A 111 6.97 -17.17 5.97
CA PHE A 111 5.87 -18.03 5.51
C PHE A 111 5.53 -19.14 6.50
N LYS A 112 6.54 -19.79 7.11
CA LYS A 112 6.31 -20.79 8.16
C LYS A 112 5.58 -20.20 9.37
N ARG A 113 6.01 -19.03 9.86
CA ARG A 113 5.34 -18.34 10.97
C ARG A 113 3.88 -18.01 10.63
N THR A 114 3.63 -17.48 9.44
CA THR A 114 2.26 -17.19 8.98
C THR A 114 1.43 -18.48 8.95
N ALA A 115 1.92 -19.54 8.30
CA ALA A 115 1.21 -20.82 8.23
C ALA A 115 0.89 -21.39 9.62
N ASN A 116 1.85 -21.34 10.55
CA ASN A 116 1.65 -21.77 11.93
C ASN A 116 0.58 -20.92 12.61
N ALA A 117 0.63 -19.59 12.49
CA ALA A 117 -0.34 -18.68 13.09
C ALA A 117 -1.78 -18.94 12.62
N TYR A 118 -1.97 -19.31 11.35
CA TYR A 118 -3.26 -19.77 10.85
C TYR A 118 -3.65 -21.14 11.44
N SER A 119 -2.74 -22.12 11.43
CA SER A 119 -3.04 -23.48 11.91
C SER A 119 -3.35 -23.55 13.41
N GLU A 120 -2.74 -22.65 14.20
CA GLU A 120 -2.91 -22.53 15.64
C GLU A 120 -3.99 -21.52 16.04
N ASN A 121 -4.71 -20.93 15.07
CA ASN A 121 -5.76 -19.92 15.26
C ASN A 121 -5.30 -18.64 16.01
N LEU A 122 -4.02 -18.28 15.92
CA LEU A 122 -3.46 -17.14 16.66
C LEU A 122 -4.01 -15.78 16.20
N ILE A 123 -4.40 -15.68 14.93
CA ILE A 123 -4.87 -14.42 14.31
C ILE A 123 -6.38 -14.35 14.14
N GLN A 124 -7.13 -15.37 14.61
CA GLN A 124 -8.56 -15.49 14.32
C GLN A 124 -9.37 -14.29 14.85
N GLN A 125 -8.91 -13.64 15.92
CA GLN A 125 -9.55 -12.45 16.49
C GLN A 125 -9.36 -11.19 15.65
N GLU A 126 -8.37 -11.16 14.75
CA GLU A 126 -8.07 -10.03 13.87
C GLU A 126 -8.75 -10.14 12.50
N LEU A 127 -9.27 -11.33 12.15
CA LEU A 127 -9.88 -11.61 10.86
C LEU A 127 -11.38 -11.38 10.89
N PHE A 128 -11.89 -10.63 9.91
CA PHE A 128 -13.32 -10.47 9.66
C PHE A 128 -13.72 -11.10 8.31
N PRO A 129 -14.73 -11.98 8.26
CA PRO A 129 -15.13 -12.64 7.02
C PRO A 129 -15.79 -11.66 6.05
N LEU A 130 -15.27 -11.58 4.84
CA LEU A 130 -15.89 -10.84 3.73
C LEU A 130 -16.84 -11.77 2.96
N VAL A 131 -18.15 -11.52 3.05
CA VAL A 131 -19.16 -12.26 2.28
C VAL A 131 -19.35 -11.61 0.92
N ILE A 132 -19.01 -12.33 -0.15
CA ILE A 132 -19.21 -11.86 -1.53
C ILE A 132 -20.59 -12.32 -2.00
N GLN A 133 -21.46 -11.35 -2.32
CA GLN A 133 -22.75 -11.61 -2.92
C GLN A 133 -22.63 -11.48 -4.44
N TYR A 134 -22.97 -12.55 -5.15
CA TYR A 134 -23.13 -12.53 -6.59
C TYR A 134 -24.60 -12.24 -6.91
N PHE A 135 -24.84 -11.32 -7.84
CA PHE A 135 -26.15 -11.03 -8.41
C PHE A 135 -26.34 -11.75 -9.74
#